data_AF-A0A413KNE1-F1
#
_entry.id   AF-A0A413KNE1-F1
#
_cell.length_a   1.000
_cell.length_b   1.000
_cell.length_c   1.000
_cell.angle_alpha   90.00
_cell.angle_beta   90.00
_cell.angle_gamma   90.00
#
_symmetry.space_group_name_H-M   'P 1'
#
loop_
_entity.id
_entity.type
_entity.pdbx_description
1 polymer ?
#
loop_
_entity_poly.entity_id
_entity_poly.type
_entity_poly.pdbx_seq_one_letter_code
_entity_poly.pdbx_strand_id
1 'polypeptide(L)'
;MEAVKMQGEQAVQLVNQNETLKEILKEMTGLKEEMDKTAATTKRRLGEVENLVSEIDKRVHIDDAEASEIKSIIGRQAHAFAKEYFKQAGVTPSDNLFASKKGQFIRLQHSHLKHHFNVTKYTHIKHTEAVKAFDFLKSLQFSAFSLFETRETPKQKEIIALENGVA
;
A
#
# COMPACT_ATOMS: atom_id res chain seq x y z
N MET A 1 -20.96 -8.80 84.90
CA MET A 1 -20.09 -7.72 84.37
C MET A 1 -19.34 -8.16 83.09
N GLU A 2 -18.90 -9.41 82.96
CA GLU A 2 -18.18 -9.90 81.76
C GLU A 2 -18.97 -9.86 80.44
N ALA A 3 -20.26 -10.24 80.44
CA ALA A 3 -21.08 -10.24 79.23
C ALA A 3 -21.27 -8.83 78.62
N VAL A 4 -21.37 -7.80 79.47
CA VAL A 4 -21.49 -6.39 79.05
C VAL A 4 -20.16 -5.87 78.48
N LYS A 5 -19.03 -6.32 79.03
CA LYS A 5 -17.69 -6.02 78.49
C LYS A 5 -17.46 -6.67 77.12
N MET A 6 -17.81 -7.95 76.97
CA MET A 6 -17.73 -8.64 75.67
C MET A 6 -18.64 -8.02 74.61
N GLN A 7 -19.84 -7.59 74.97
CA GLN A 7 -20.72 -6.87 74.05
C GLN A 7 -20.16 -5.50 73.63
N GLY A 8 -19.52 -4.77 74.55
CA GLY A 8 -18.82 -3.52 74.25
C GLY A 8 -17.62 -3.71 73.32
N GLU A 9 -16.81 -4.73 73.56
CA GLU A 9 -15.65 -5.07 72.71
C GLU A 9 -16.09 -5.51 71.30
N GLN A 10 -17.16 -6.33 71.19
CA GLN A 10 -17.75 -6.70 69.90
C GLN A 10 -18.32 -5.50 69.13
N ALA A 11 -18.98 -4.57 69.82
CA ALA A 11 -19.51 -3.36 69.19
C ALA A 11 -18.39 -2.47 68.63
N VAL A 12 -17.28 -2.29 69.37
CA VAL A 12 -16.10 -1.54 68.90
C VAL A 12 -15.46 -2.24 67.69
N GLN A 13 -15.38 -3.57 67.69
CA GLN A 13 -14.82 -4.34 66.58
C GLN A 13 -15.67 -4.21 65.30
N LEU A 14 -17.00 -4.19 65.43
CA LEU A 14 -17.94 -3.96 64.31
C LEU A 14 -17.86 -2.52 63.76
N VAL A 15 -17.62 -1.53 64.61
CA VAL A 15 -17.40 -0.14 64.18
C VAL A 15 -16.11 -0.02 63.38
N ASN A 16 -15.00 -0.59 63.88
CA ASN A 16 -13.71 -0.58 63.18
C ASN A 16 -13.78 -1.32 61.83
N GLN A 17 -14.54 -2.43 61.74
CA GLN A 17 -14.79 -3.13 60.47
C GLN A 17 -15.60 -2.28 59.48
N ASN A 18 -16.57 -1.49 59.96
CA ASN A 18 -17.33 -0.58 59.11
C ASN A 18 -16.49 0.60 58.62
N GLU A 19 -15.59 1.13 59.45
CA GLU A 19 -14.68 2.20 59.04
C GLU A 19 -13.69 1.74 57.97
N THR A 20 -13.09 0.56 58.16
CA THR A 20 -12.20 -0.05 57.15
C THR A 20 -12.94 -0.35 55.84
N LEU A 21 -14.17 -0.87 55.89
CA LEU A 21 -15.01 -1.05 54.69
C LEU A 21 -15.31 0.27 53.96
N LYS A 22 -15.55 1.37 54.70
CA LYS A 22 -15.76 2.70 54.11
C LYS A 22 -14.52 3.23 53.41
N GLU A 23 -13.32 3.03 53.98
CA GLU A 23 -12.07 3.40 53.32
C GLU A 23 -11.84 2.59 52.03
N ILE A 24 -12.04 1.27 52.07
CA ILE A 24 -11.93 0.41 50.89
C ILE A 24 -12.91 0.84 49.79
N LEU A 25 -14.16 1.15 50.14
CA LEU A 25 -15.15 1.63 49.18
C LEU A 25 -14.71 2.96 48.56
N LYS A 26 -14.17 3.88 49.35
CA LYS A 26 -13.67 5.18 48.87
C LYS A 26 -12.50 5.00 47.90
N GLU A 27 -11.55 4.14 48.22
CA GLU A 27 -10.44 3.80 47.32
C GLU A 27 -10.92 3.13 46.03
N MET A 28 -11.84 2.16 46.12
CA MET A 28 -12.45 1.53 44.95
C MET A 28 -13.18 2.53 44.04
N THR A 29 -13.85 3.53 44.63
CA THR A 29 -14.53 4.57 43.85
C THR A 29 -13.50 5.44 43.12
N GLY A 30 -12.40 5.81 43.80
CA GLY A 30 -11.28 6.53 43.19
C GLY A 30 -10.61 5.75 42.05
N LEU A 31 -10.36 4.45 42.26
CA LEU A 31 -9.81 3.56 41.23
C LEU A 31 -10.73 3.48 40.00
N LYS A 32 -12.05 3.40 40.20
CA LYS A 32 -13.02 3.39 39.10
C LYS A 32 -12.95 4.69 38.28
N GLU A 33 -12.87 5.85 38.94
CA GLU A 33 -12.73 7.13 38.25
C GLU A 33 -11.41 7.24 37.46
N GLU A 34 -10.31 6.76 38.01
CA GLU A 34 -9.01 6.71 37.31
C GLU A 34 -9.04 5.76 36.11
N MET A 35 -9.69 4.59 36.26
CA MET A 35 -9.91 3.65 35.17
C MET A 35 -10.75 4.28 34.05
N ASP A 36 -11.84 4.98 34.38
CA ASP A 36 -12.70 5.64 33.40
C ASP A 36 -11.93 6.74 32.64
N LYS A 37 -11.14 7.55 33.34
CA LYS A 37 -10.23 8.55 32.73
C LYS A 37 -9.19 7.88 31.81
N THR A 38 -8.64 6.76 32.24
CA THR A 38 -7.63 6.00 31.47
C THR A 38 -8.24 5.38 30.22
N ALA A 39 -9.45 4.81 30.31
CA ALA A 39 -10.18 4.26 29.18
C ALA A 39 -10.53 5.36 28.16
N ALA A 40 -11.01 6.51 28.62
CA ALA A 40 -11.30 7.67 27.77
C ALA A 40 -10.03 8.18 27.06
N THR A 41 -8.92 8.31 27.79
CA THR A 41 -7.64 8.76 27.23
C THR A 41 -7.09 7.75 26.21
N THR A 42 -7.17 6.46 26.53
CA THR A 42 -6.74 5.38 25.62
C THR A 42 -7.55 5.39 24.33
N LYS A 43 -8.88 5.50 24.43
CA LYS A 43 -9.76 5.58 23.26
C LYS A 43 -9.44 6.79 22.38
N ARG A 44 -9.15 7.95 22.99
CA ARG A 44 -8.75 9.15 22.27
C ARG A 44 -7.43 8.95 21.51
N ARG A 45 -6.41 8.43 22.20
CA ARG A 45 -5.10 8.15 21.61
C ARG A 45 -5.19 7.12 20.47
N LEU A 46 -6.03 6.09 20.62
CA LEU A 46 -6.26 5.11 19.56
C LEU A 46 -6.82 5.78 18.30
N GLY A 47 -7.83 6.65 18.45
CA GLY A 47 -8.38 7.41 17.31
C GLY A 47 -7.36 8.34 16.65
N GLU A 48 -6.47 8.96 17.43
CA GLU A 48 -5.36 9.76 16.89
C GLU A 48 -4.39 8.91 16.05
N VAL A 49 -4.06 7.69 16.52
CA VAL A 49 -3.21 6.74 15.80
C VAL A 49 -3.88 6.25 14.52
N GLU A 50 -5.16 5.90 14.55
CA GLU A 50 -5.91 5.47 13.36
C GLU A 50 -5.91 6.57 12.28
N ASN A 51 -6.10 7.83 12.68
CA ASN A 51 -6.02 8.97 11.78
C ASN A 51 -4.62 9.14 11.18
N LEU A 52 -3.57 9.06 12.01
CA LEU A 52 -2.17 9.13 11.56
C LEU A 52 -1.84 8.02 10.56
N VAL A 53 -2.25 6.78 10.84
CA VAL A 53 -2.05 5.64 9.93
C VAL A 53 -2.75 5.90 8.59
N SER A 54 -3.98 6.42 8.61
CA SER A 54 -4.71 6.78 7.39
C SER A 54 -4.03 7.89 6.59
N GLU A 55 -3.47 8.90 7.26
CA GLU A 55 -2.71 9.97 6.60
C GLU A 55 -1.39 9.48 6.01
N ILE A 56 -0.70 8.57 6.71
CA ILE A 56 0.53 7.94 6.23
C ILE A 56 0.22 7.08 5.00
N ASP A 57 -0.81 6.22 5.02
CA ASP A 57 -1.19 5.40 3.85
C ASP A 57 -1.49 6.26 2.60
N LYS A 58 -2.08 7.45 2.79
CA LYS A 58 -2.35 8.38 1.68
C LYS A 58 -1.08 8.99 1.07
N ARG A 59 0.04 9.02 1.81
CA ARG A 59 1.27 9.73 1.42
C ARG A 59 2.42 8.79 1.08
N VAL A 60 2.37 7.53 1.51
CA VAL A 60 3.43 6.55 1.26
C VAL A 60 3.25 5.92 -0.11
N HIS A 61 4.01 6.42 -1.08
CA HIS A 61 4.14 5.82 -2.39
C HIS A 61 5.11 4.62 -2.36
N ILE A 62 5.15 3.88 -3.47
CA ILE A 62 6.11 2.79 -3.65
C ILE A 62 7.56 3.24 -3.44
N ASP A 63 8.37 2.34 -2.89
CA ASP A 63 9.79 2.58 -2.67
C ASP A 63 10.65 2.28 -3.92
N ASP A 64 11.97 2.47 -3.80
CA ASP A 64 12.91 2.25 -4.90
C ASP A 64 13.03 0.77 -5.30
N ALA A 65 12.85 -0.16 -4.36
CA ALA A 65 12.90 -1.59 -4.64
C ALA A 65 11.67 -2.01 -5.45
N GLU A 66 10.49 -1.55 -5.05
CA GLU A 66 9.22 -1.77 -5.74
C GLU A 66 9.21 -1.12 -7.13
N ALA A 67 9.70 0.12 -7.23
CA ALA A 67 9.87 0.78 -8.52
C ALA A 67 10.86 0.04 -9.43
N SER A 68 11.91 -0.55 -8.87
CA SER A 68 12.86 -1.38 -9.61
C SER A 68 12.24 -2.67 -10.11
N GLU A 69 11.39 -3.32 -9.30
CA GLU A 69 10.67 -4.52 -9.72
C GLU A 69 9.67 -4.23 -10.86
N ILE A 70 8.95 -3.09 -10.81
CA ILE A 70 8.11 -2.64 -11.94
C ILE A 70 8.93 -2.52 -13.22
N LYS A 71 10.09 -1.85 -13.18
CA LYS A 71 10.97 -1.69 -14.35
C LYS A 71 11.46 -3.05 -14.86
N SER A 72 11.78 -3.96 -13.94
CA SER A 72 12.23 -5.32 -14.22
C SER A 72 11.17 -6.12 -14.98
N ILE A 73 9.93 -6.11 -14.50
CA ILE A 73 8.77 -6.76 -15.14
C ILE A 73 8.52 -6.17 -16.54
N ILE A 74 8.38 -4.85 -16.62
CA ILE A 74 8.12 -4.12 -17.88
C ILE A 74 9.23 -4.39 -18.90
N GLY A 75 10.49 -4.40 -18.48
CA GLY A 75 11.63 -4.64 -19.34
C GLY A 75 11.63 -6.03 -19.98
N ARG A 76 11.30 -7.07 -19.19
CA ARG A 76 11.15 -8.45 -19.69
C ARG A 76 9.97 -8.58 -20.64
N GLN A 77 8.80 -8.07 -20.25
CA GLN A 77 7.58 -8.15 -21.08
C GLN A 77 7.69 -7.34 -22.37
N ALA A 78 8.24 -6.13 -22.33
CA ALA A 78 8.44 -5.32 -23.53
C ALA A 78 9.33 -6.02 -24.57
N HIS A 79 10.33 -6.77 -24.11
CA HIS A 79 11.18 -7.58 -24.99
C HIS A 79 10.38 -8.71 -25.66
N ALA A 80 9.55 -9.41 -24.89
CA ALA A 80 8.67 -10.46 -25.41
C ALA A 80 7.63 -9.91 -26.40
N PHE A 81 6.98 -8.79 -26.07
CA PHE A 81 6.01 -8.13 -26.94
C PHE A 81 6.61 -7.61 -28.24
N ALA A 82 7.84 -7.07 -28.19
CA ALA A 82 8.55 -6.68 -29.41
C ALA A 82 8.84 -7.88 -30.31
N LYS A 83 9.29 -9.01 -29.74
CA LYS A 83 9.48 -10.26 -30.50
C LYS A 83 8.19 -10.74 -31.14
N GLU A 84 7.09 -10.72 -30.39
CA GLU A 84 5.79 -11.14 -30.89
C GLU A 84 5.29 -10.24 -32.02
N TYR A 85 5.42 -8.91 -31.89
CA TYR A 85 5.08 -7.95 -32.94
C TYR A 85 5.75 -8.29 -34.27
N PHE A 86 7.08 -8.47 -34.27
CA PHE A 86 7.82 -8.75 -35.50
C PHE A 86 7.57 -10.15 -36.04
N LYS A 87 7.34 -11.13 -35.15
CA LYS A 87 6.92 -12.48 -35.55
C LYS A 87 5.57 -12.44 -36.27
N GLN A 88 4.58 -11.69 -35.77
CA GLN A 88 3.28 -11.54 -36.42
C GLN A 88 3.39 -10.77 -37.75
N ALA A 89 4.30 -9.80 -37.84
CA ALA A 89 4.57 -9.07 -39.08
C ALA A 89 5.35 -9.89 -40.12
N GLY A 90 5.96 -11.02 -39.74
CA GLY A 90 6.81 -11.82 -40.62
C GLY A 90 8.12 -11.14 -41.01
N VAL A 91 8.60 -10.19 -40.19
CA VAL A 91 9.80 -9.37 -40.47
C VAL A 91 10.89 -9.69 -39.46
N THR A 92 12.13 -9.82 -39.92
CA THR A 92 13.31 -9.82 -39.04
C THR A 92 13.81 -8.39 -38.90
N PRO A 93 13.67 -7.75 -37.72
CA PRO A 93 14.08 -6.36 -37.53
C PRO A 93 15.60 -6.25 -37.38
N SER A 94 16.15 -5.08 -37.70
CA SER A 94 17.46 -4.68 -37.22
C SER A 94 17.47 -4.50 -35.70
N ASP A 95 18.67 -4.48 -35.09
CA ASP A 95 18.83 -4.22 -33.66
C ASP A 95 18.25 -2.85 -33.26
N ASN A 96 18.42 -1.83 -34.11
CA ASN A 96 17.92 -0.48 -33.88
C ASN A 96 16.38 -0.44 -33.91
N LEU A 97 15.78 -1.08 -34.92
CA LEU A 97 14.33 -1.15 -35.05
C LEU A 97 13.71 -1.96 -33.90
N PHE A 98 14.34 -3.07 -33.52
CA PHE A 98 13.92 -3.89 -32.39
C PHE A 98 13.99 -3.11 -31.07
N ALA A 99 15.10 -2.44 -30.79
CA ALA A 99 15.26 -1.61 -29.59
C ALA A 99 14.22 -0.49 -29.53
N SER A 100 13.96 0.17 -30.66
CA SER A 100 12.95 1.22 -30.78
C SER A 100 11.53 0.69 -30.51
N LYS A 101 11.18 -0.50 -31.03
CA LYS A 101 9.88 -1.15 -30.78
C LYS A 101 9.73 -1.61 -29.33
N LYS A 102 10.78 -2.19 -28.74
CA LYS A 102 10.81 -2.50 -27.30
C LYS A 102 10.57 -1.24 -26.45
N GLY A 103 11.22 -0.12 -26.80
CA GLY A 103 11.02 1.16 -26.13
C GLY A 103 9.57 1.66 -26.18
N GLN A 104 8.86 1.43 -27.29
CA GLN A 104 7.43 1.72 -27.41
C GLN A 104 6.61 0.88 -26.41
N PHE A 105 6.83 -0.44 -26.33
CA PHE A 105 6.12 -1.30 -25.38
C PHE A 105 6.41 -0.96 -23.91
N ILE A 106 7.62 -0.50 -23.58
CA ILE A 106 7.93 0.02 -22.23
C ILE A 106 7.02 1.21 -21.90
N ARG A 107 6.92 2.18 -22.83
CA ARG A 107 6.08 3.38 -22.64
C ARG A 107 4.59 3.04 -22.52
N LEU A 108 4.11 2.12 -23.36
CA LEU A 108 2.71 1.66 -23.33
C LEU A 108 2.37 1.01 -21.99
N GLN A 109 3.20 0.08 -21.51
CA GLN A 109 2.97 -0.57 -20.21
C GLN A 109 2.95 0.45 -19.05
N HIS A 110 3.88 1.42 -19.04
CA HIS A 110 3.83 2.51 -18.06
C HIS A 110 2.55 3.35 -18.18
N SER A 111 2.03 3.57 -19.39
CA SER A 111 0.78 4.30 -19.60
C SER A 111 -0.43 3.53 -19.05
N HIS A 112 -0.53 2.25 -19.39
CA HIS A 112 -1.59 1.35 -18.90
C HIS A 112 -1.57 1.21 -17.38
N LEU A 113 -0.38 1.04 -16.80
CA LEU A 113 -0.21 0.96 -15.35
C LEU A 113 -0.70 2.24 -14.65
N LYS A 114 -0.25 3.41 -15.12
CA LYS A 114 -0.68 4.70 -14.56
C LYS A 114 -2.19 4.91 -14.67
N HIS A 115 -2.78 4.53 -15.81
CA HIS A 115 -4.21 4.66 -16.03
C HIS A 115 -5.01 3.72 -15.11
N HIS A 116 -4.55 2.48 -14.94
CA HIS A 116 -5.19 1.48 -14.07
C HIS A 116 -5.24 1.95 -12.60
N PHE A 117 -4.14 2.52 -12.10
CA PHE A 117 -4.06 3.03 -10.72
C PHE A 117 -4.49 4.50 -10.58
N ASN A 118 -4.93 5.14 -11.67
CA ASN A 118 -5.32 6.55 -11.69
C ASN A 118 -4.25 7.51 -11.11
N VAL A 119 -2.98 7.32 -11.52
CA VAL A 119 -1.84 8.12 -11.05
C VAL A 119 -1.12 8.83 -12.21
N THR A 120 -0.55 9.99 -11.92
CA THR A 120 0.23 10.77 -12.91
C THR A 120 1.61 10.18 -13.20
N LYS A 121 2.24 9.55 -12.20
CA LYS A 121 3.52 8.84 -12.31
C LYS A 121 3.36 7.46 -11.68
N TYR A 122 3.98 6.43 -12.26
CA TYR A 122 3.89 5.08 -11.67
C TYR A 122 4.54 5.01 -10.27
N THR A 123 5.49 5.90 -9.98
CA THR A 123 6.08 6.06 -8.64
C THR A 123 5.15 6.72 -7.63
N HIS A 124 3.94 7.15 -8.03
CA HIS A 124 2.91 7.63 -7.11
C HIS A 124 1.89 6.54 -6.77
N ILE A 125 2.06 5.31 -7.27
CA ILE A 125 1.28 4.17 -6.79
C ILE A 125 1.55 4.04 -5.29
N LYS A 126 0.52 3.73 -4.51
CA LYS A 126 0.67 3.53 -3.07
C LYS A 126 1.47 2.27 -2.77
N HIS A 127 2.25 2.31 -1.70
CA HIS A 127 2.98 1.13 -1.22
C HIS A 127 2.04 -0.07 -0.97
N THR A 128 0.87 0.18 -0.38
CA THR A 128 -0.16 -0.84 -0.14
C THR A 128 -0.73 -1.48 -1.41
N GLU A 129 -0.47 -0.89 -2.58
CA GLU A 129 -0.91 -1.36 -3.89
C GLU A 129 0.22 -1.94 -4.76
N ALA A 130 1.47 -1.98 -4.26
CA ALA A 130 2.63 -2.43 -5.03
C ALA A 130 2.46 -3.84 -5.60
N VAL A 131 2.00 -4.79 -4.78
CA VAL A 131 1.77 -6.17 -5.21
C VAL A 131 0.71 -6.24 -6.31
N LYS A 132 -0.39 -5.47 -6.17
CA LYS A 132 -1.43 -5.39 -7.20
C LYS A 132 -0.88 -4.82 -8.51
N ALA A 133 0.03 -3.84 -8.43
CA ALA A 133 0.69 -3.27 -9.60
C ALA A 133 1.56 -4.31 -10.32
N PHE A 134 2.29 -5.14 -9.57
CA PHE A 134 3.08 -6.23 -10.16
C PHE A 134 2.19 -7.26 -10.85
N ASP A 135 1.09 -7.66 -10.22
CA ASP A 135 0.16 -8.65 -10.75
C ASP A 135 -0.57 -8.13 -12.00
N PHE A 136 -1.00 -6.87 -11.98
CA PHE A 136 -1.56 -6.19 -13.15
C PHE A 136 -0.58 -6.24 -14.32
N LEU A 137 0.68 -5.84 -14.11
CA LEU A 137 1.70 -5.89 -15.18
C LEU A 137 1.91 -7.31 -15.69
N LYS A 138 2.11 -8.29 -14.80
CA LYS A 138 2.30 -9.70 -15.18
C LYS A 138 1.11 -10.27 -15.95
N SER A 139 -0.10 -9.76 -15.70
CA SER A 139 -1.30 -10.18 -16.42
C SER A 139 -1.40 -9.61 -17.84
N LEU A 140 -0.73 -8.48 -18.14
CA LEU A 140 -0.74 -7.88 -19.48
C LEU A 140 -0.19 -8.85 -20.52
N GLN A 141 -0.96 -8.99 -21.60
CA GLN A 141 -0.61 -9.77 -22.78
C GLN A 141 -0.44 -8.85 -23.99
N PHE A 142 0.19 -9.34 -25.05
CA PHE A 142 0.35 -8.59 -26.29
C PHE A 142 -1.00 -8.10 -26.86
N SER A 143 -2.05 -8.91 -26.74
CA SER A 143 -3.40 -8.58 -27.20
C SER A 143 -4.08 -7.44 -26.42
N ALA A 144 -3.50 -6.99 -25.31
CA ALA A 144 -4.02 -5.85 -24.55
C ALA A 144 -3.74 -4.50 -25.25
N PHE A 145 -2.84 -4.46 -26.24
CA PHE A 145 -2.49 -3.25 -26.97
C PHE A 145 -3.26 -3.17 -28.29
N SER A 146 -3.85 -2.01 -28.56
CA SER A 146 -4.55 -1.75 -29.81
C SER A 146 -3.58 -1.63 -31.00
N LEU A 147 -4.09 -1.79 -32.21
CA LEU A 147 -3.33 -1.55 -33.44
C LEU A 147 -2.81 -0.10 -33.52
N PHE A 148 -3.57 0.86 -33.00
CA PHE A 148 -3.16 2.26 -32.95
C PHE A 148 -1.95 2.46 -32.01
N GLU A 149 -1.93 1.77 -30.87
CA GLU A 149 -0.83 1.86 -29.90
C GLU A 149 0.44 1.18 -30.41
N THR A 150 0.30 0.08 -31.15
CA THR A 150 1.42 -0.75 -31.61
C THR A 150 1.98 -0.35 -32.97
N ARG A 151 1.27 0.51 -33.72
CA ARG A 151 1.72 1.03 -35.02
C ARG A 151 3.11 1.62 -34.97
N GLU A 152 3.77 1.64 -36.12
CA GLU A 152 5.09 2.23 -36.23
C GLU A 152 5.09 3.72 -35.90
N THR A 153 5.96 4.09 -34.96
CA THR A 153 6.18 5.49 -34.60
C THR A 153 6.96 6.22 -35.70
N PRO A 154 6.91 7.56 -35.79
CA PRO A 154 7.70 8.31 -36.75
C PRO A 154 9.19 7.93 -36.74
N LYS A 155 9.77 7.71 -35.54
CA LYS A 155 11.17 7.30 -35.41
C LYS A 155 11.44 5.91 -35.96
N GLN A 156 10.50 4.97 -35.81
CA GLN A 156 10.64 3.62 -36.38
C GLN A 156 10.56 3.66 -37.91
N LYS A 157 9.66 4.48 -38.46
CA LYS A 157 9.57 4.70 -39.92
C LYS A 157 10.84 5.31 -40.50
N GLU A 158 11.44 6.28 -39.80
CA GLU A 158 12.72 6.87 -40.16
C GLU A 158 13.84 5.80 -40.17
N ILE A 159 13.92 4.96 -39.13
CA ILE A 159 14.89 3.85 -39.07
C ILE A 159 14.72 2.92 -40.28
N ILE A 160 13.48 2.51 -40.58
CA ILE A 160 13.18 1.63 -41.72
C ILE A 160 13.58 2.28 -43.05
N ALA A 161 13.28 3.57 -43.24
CA ALA A 161 13.64 4.29 -44.46
C ALA A 161 15.16 4.35 -44.68
N LEU A 162 15.90 4.70 -43.62
CA LEU A 162 17.36 4.76 -43.64
C LEU A 162 17.99 3.39 -43.92
N GLU A 163 17.46 2.32 -43.31
CA GLU A 163 17.96 0.95 -43.49
C GLU A 163 17.67 0.39 -44.89
N ASN A 164 16.58 0.82 -45.52
CA ASN A 164 16.24 0.45 -46.88
C ASN A 164 16.95 1.29 -47.96
N GLY A 165 17.77 2.26 -47.56
CA GLY A 165 18.44 3.17 -48.51
C GLY A 165 17.49 4.13 -49.23
N VAL A 166 16.30 4.34 -48.67
CA VAL A 166 15.30 5.29 -49.17
C VAL A 166 15.40 6.54 -48.30
N ALA A 167 16.47 7.31 -48.50
CA ALA A 167 16.67 8.62 -47.87
C ALA A 167 16.20 9.75 -48.79
#